data_AF-A0A9P7D683-F1
#
_entry.id   AF-A0A9P7D683-F1
#
_cell.length_a   1.000
_cell.length_b   1.000
_cell.length_c   1.000
_cell.angle_alpha   90.00
_cell.angle_beta   90.00
_cell.angle_gamma   90.00
#
_symmetry.space_group_name_H-M   'P 1'
#
loop_
_entity.id
_entity.type
_entity.pdbx_description
1 polymer ?
#
loop_
_entity_poly.entity_id
_entity_poly.type
_entity_poly.pdbx_seq_one_letter_code
_entity_poly.pdbx_strand_id
1 'polypeptide(L)'
;MQTAQGTKNLNRGVKECIQRRGISTQGPDATGAQQTLSSSVSKYTPQAHRALIAMRCAVNKRPFNFVADPLYIEEVKLLRPDVIVPSPRTVSRDINEIYVEGSKNVKEYFSV
;
A
#
# COMPACT_ATOMS: atom_id res chain seq x y z
N MET A 1 48.83 -2.30 25.73
CA MET A 1 47.71 -3.24 25.97
C MET A 1 46.94 -3.42 24.67
N GLN A 2 46.98 -4.60 24.06
CA GLN A 2 46.15 -4.93 22.90
C GLN A 2 44.86 -5.57 23.40
N THR A 3 43.72 -4.91 23.25
CA THR A 3 42.41 -5.52 23.51
C THR A 3 42.09 -6.49 22.38
N ALA A 4 42.05 -7.79 22.69
CA ALA A 4 41.65 -8.82 21.74
C ALA A 4 40.26 -8.48 21.16
N GLN A 5 40.15 -8.38 19.83
CA GLN A 5 38.90 -8.13 19.13
C GLN A 5 37.93 -9.32 19.30
N GLY A 6 37.18 -9.33 20.41
CA GLY A 6 36.12 -10.30 20.71
C GLY A 6 34.89 -10.21 19.80
N THR A 7 34.91 -9.31 18.81
CA THR A 7 33.78 -9.07 17.90
C THR A 7 33.83 -9.91 16.63
N LYS A 8 34.87 -10.74 16.41
CA LYS A 8 34.98 -11.58 15.20
C LYS A 8 33.77 -12.49 14.98
N ASN A 9 33.29 -13.15 16.03
CA ASN A 9 32.13 -14.03 15.92
C ASN A 9 30.83 -13.26 15.63
N LEU A 10 30.67 -12.10 16.26
CA LEU A 10 29.51 -11.23 16.05
C LEU A 10 29.49 -10.68 14.62
N ASN A 11 30.63 -10.17 14.14
CA ASN A 11 30.78 -9.64 12.78
C ASN A 11 30.57 -10.73 11.72
N ARG A 12 31.01 -11.97 12.00
CA ARG A 12 30.75 -13.12 11.13
C ARG A 12 29.25 -13.44 11.06
N GLY A 13 28.57 -13.49 12.21
CA GLY A 13 27.12 -13.73 12.26
C GLY A 13 26.31 -12.66 11.54
N VAL A 14 26.70 -11.39 11.67
CA VAL A 14 26.07 -10.26 10.95
C VAL A 14 26.25 -10.41 9.44
N LYS A 15 27.48 -10.71 8.97
CA LYS A 15 27.76 -10.91 7.54
C LYS A 15 26.97 -12.07 6.94
N GLU A 16 26.93 -13.22 7.62
CA GLU A 16 26.15 -14.38 7.18
C GLU A 16 24.65 -14.09 7.14
N CYS A 17 24.12 -13.34 8.12
CA CYS A 17 22.72 -12.94 8.16
C CYS A 17 22.36 -12.02 6.98
N ILE A 18 23.19 -11.01 6.71
CA ILE A 18 23.04 -10.09 5.58
C ILE A 18 23.08 -10.84 4.25
N GLN A 19 24.04 -11.76 4.08
CA GLN A 19 24.16 -12.58 2.88
C GLN A 19 22.93 -13.48 2.67
N ARG A 20 22.45 -14.16 3.73
CA ARG A 20 21.23 -14.97 3.68
C ARG A 20 19.98 -14.14 3.33
N ARG A 21 19.95 -12.86 3.71
CA ARG A 21 18.86 -11.93 3.41
C ARG A 21 18.99 -11.22 2.06
N GLY A 22 20.10 -11.42 1.32
CA GLY A 22 20.32 -10.79 0.02
C GLY A 22 20.48 -9.27 0.08
N ILE A 23 20.87 -8.70 1.23
CA ILE A 23 21.04 -7.25 1.42
C ILE A 23 22.43 -6.85 0.94
N SER A 24 22.51 -5.93 -0.05
CA SER A 24 23.79 -5.37 -0.50
C SER A 24 24.30 -4.33 0.50
N THR A 25 25.52 -4.52 1.02
CA THR A 25 26.14 -3.61 2.00
C THR A 25 26.90 -2.44 1.37
N GLN A 26 26.92 -2.34 0.04
CA GLN A 26 27.59 -1.26 -0.67
C GLN A 26 26.57 -0.42 -1.43
N GLY A 27 26.12 0.66 -0.80
CA GLY A 27 25.22 1.65 -1.35
C GLY A 27 24.73 2.63 -0.27
N PRO A 28 24.20 3.81 -0.67
CA PRO A 28 23.66 4.82 0.25
C PRO A 28 22.52 4.29 1.14
N ASP A 29 22.01 3.10 0.84
CA ASP A 29 20.94 2.42 1.55
C ASP A 29 21.43 1.65 2.81
N ALA A 30 22.66 1.91 3.28
CA ALA A 30 23.23 1.35 4.51
C ALA A 30 22.57 1.84 5.82
N THR A 31 21.29 2.21 5.77
CA THR A 31 20.42 2.39 6.94
C THR A 31 19.52 1.16 7.06
N GLY A 32 19.52 0.57 8.26
CA GLY A 32 19.03 -0.78 8.51
C GLY A 32 17.61 -1.08 8.04
N ALA A 33 17.41 -2.34 7.68
CA ALA A 33 16.13 -3.06 7.72
C ALA A 33 14.94 -2.56 6.87
N GLN A 34 15.12 -1.66 5.90
CA GLN A 34 13.98 -1.14 5.11
C GLN A 34 13.96 -1.53 3.62
N GLN A 35 14.92 -2.32 3.15
CA GLN A 35 15.04 -2.64 1.71
C GLN A 35 14.10 -3.77 1.22
N THR A 36 13.45 -4.51 2.12
CA THR A 36 12.45 -5.55 1.76
C THR A 36 11.00 -5.15 2.08
N LEU A 37 10.73 -3.88 2.43
CA LEU A 37 9.35 -3.37 2.48
C LEU A 37 8.88 -2.84 1.11
N SER A 38 9.78 -2.53 0.20
CA SER A 38 9.44 -1.95 -1.11
C SER A 38 8.71 -2.93 -2.05
N SER A 39 8.79 -4.24 -1.78
CA SER A 39 8.09 -5.29 -2.54
C SER A 39 6.72 -5.65 -1.96
N SER A 40 6.42 -5.28 -0.70
CA SER A 40 5.15 -5.57 -0.02
C SER A 40 4.28 -4.33 0.24
N VAL A 41 4.84 -3.13 0.16
CA VAL A 41 4.06 -1.87 0.22
C VAL A 41 3.45 -1.62 -1.16
N SER A 42 2.14 -1.86 -1.26
CA SER A 42 1.36 -1.46 -2.43
C SER A 42 1.65 0.01 -2.75
N LYS A 43 2.22 0.28 -3.93
CA LYS A 43 2.48 1.65 -4.38
C LYS A 43 1.13 2.32 -4.59
N TYR A 44 0.90 3.42 -3.87
CA TYR A 44 -0.31 4.22 -4.07
C TYR A 44 -0.47 4.58 -5.55
N THR A 45 -1.66 4.34 -6.07
CA THR A 45 -2.14 4.91 -7.33
C THR A 45 -3.50 5.56 -7.09
N PRO A 46 -3.82 6.69 -7.74
CA PRO A 46 -5.13 7.31 -7.62
C PRO A 46 -6.30 6.37 -7.98
N GLN A 47 -6.07 5.48 -8.95
CA GLN A 47 -7.05 4.49 -9.41
C GLN A 47 -7.30 3.43 -8.32
N ALA A 48 -6.24 2.89 -7.70
CA ALA A 48 -6.40 1.93 -6.61
C ALA A 48 -7.09 2.57 -5.40
N HIS A 49 -6.73 3.82 -5.07
CA HIS A 49 -7.39 4.57 -4.00
C HIS A 49 -8.89 4.75 -4.25
N ARG A 50 -9.28 5.14 -5.48
CA ARG A 50 -10.69 5.26 -5.88
C ARG A 50 -11.44 3.94 -5.82
N ALA A 51 -10.83 2.85 -6.31
CA ALA A 51 -11.41 1.52 -6.24
C ALA A 51 -11.66 1.08 -4.79
N LEU A 52 -10.71 1.32 -3.87
CA LEU A 52 -10.88 1.04 -2.45
C LEU A 52 -12.01 1.85 -1.82
N ILE A 53 -12.13 3.14 -2.15
CA ILE A 53 -13.24 3.99 -1.72
C ILE A 53 -14.58 3.45 -2.23
N ALA A 54 -14.65 3.10 -3.50
CA ALA A 54 -15.85 2.54 -4.13
C ALA A 54 -16.28 1.24 -3.43
N MET A 55 -15.35 0.32 -3.19
CA MET A 55 -15.60 -0.91 -2.44
C MET A 55 -16.03 -0.61 -1.00
N ARG A 56 -15.41 0.37 -0.33
CA ARG A 56 -15.79 0.77 1.03
C ARG A 56 -17.23 1.26 1.09
N CYS A 57 -17.70 1.99 0.07
CA CYS A 57 -19.10 2.41 -0.06
C CYS A 57 -20.02 1.21 -0.19
N ALA A 58 -19.71 0.28 -1.09
CA ALA A 58 -20.52 -0.90 -1.36
C ALA A 58 -20.63 -1.82 -0.13
N VAL A 59 -19.50 -2.15 0.50
CA VAL A 59 -19.44 -3.08 1.64
C VAL A 59 -20.11 -2.51 2.88
N ASN A 60 -19.86 -1.23 3.19
CA ASN A 60 -20.34 -0.62 4.43
C ASN A 60 -21.61 0.20 4.26
N LYS A 61 -22.25 0.17 3.08
CA LYS A 61 -23.42 0.98 2.73
C LYS A 61 -23.22 2.47 3.03
N ARG A 62 -22.01 2.99 2.77
CA ARG A 62 -21.68 4.40 3.04
C ARG A 62 -22.18 5.30 1.91
N PRO A 63 -22.75 6.48 2.21
CA PRO A 63 -23.12 7.45 1.19
C PRO A 63 -21.88 8.03 0.53
N PHE A 64 -21.89 8.28 -0.78
CA PHE A 64 -20.73 8.79 -1.52
C PHE A 64 -20.20 10.13 -0.98
N ASN A 65 -21.07 10.91 -0.33
CA ASN A 65 -20.70 12.20 0.26
C ASN A 65 -19.69 12.08 1.42
N PHE A 66 -19.46 10.88 1.97
CA PHE A 66 -18.48 10.69 3.04
C PHE A 66 -17.05 11.10 2.64
N VAL A 67 -16.72 11.06 1.35
CA VAL A 67 -15.39 11.51 0.87
C VAL A 67 -15.19 13.03 0.99
N ALA A 68 -16.27 13.79 1.14
CA ALA A 68 -16.23 15.22 1.38
C ALA A 68 -16.23 15.58 2.88
N ASP A 69 -16.26 14.59 3.77
CA ASP A 69 -16.15 14.81 5.21
C ASP A 69 -14.77 15.40 5.55
N PRO A 70 -14.70 16.57 6.23
CA PRO A 70 -13.44 17.17 6.63
C PRO A 70 -12.54 16.23 7.44
N LEU A 71 -13.11 15.43 8.35
CA LEU A 71 -12.33 14.53 9.19
C LEU A 71 -11.71 13.38 8.39
N TYR A 72 -12.43 12.89 7.39
CA TYR A 72 -11.90 11.89 6.46
C TYR A 72 -10.77 12.46 5.60
N ILE A 73 -10.92 13.70 5.12
CA ILE A 73 -9.87 14.37 4.34
C ILE A 73 -8.61 14.55 5.20
N GLU A 74 -8.75 14.96 6.46
CA GLU A 74 -7.62 15.10 7.38
C GLU A 74 -6.98 13.74 7.72
N GLU A 75 -7.76 12.67 7.90
CA GLU A 75 -7.25 11.30 8.06
C GLU A 75 -6.39 10.88 6.85
N VAL A 76 -6.87 11.12 5.63
CA VAL A 76 -6.14 10.76 4.40
C VAL A 76 -4.85 11.58 4.26
N LYS A 77 -4.90 12.90 4.52
CA LYS A 77 -3.72 13.78 4.47
C LYS A 77 -2.68 13.42 5.52
N LEU A 78 -3.12 13.01 6.72
CA LEU A 78 -2.23 12.57 7.80
C LEU A 78 -1.41 11.34 7.38
N LEU A 79 -2.04 10.41 6.67
CA LEU A 79 -1.37 9.21 6.15
C LEU A 79 -0.53 9.52 4.91
N ARG A 80 -0.98 10.43 4.05
CA ARG A 80 -0.29 10.79 2.81
C ARG A 80 -0.67 12.21 2.31
N PRO A 81 0.20 13.21 2.49
CA PRO A 81 -0.13 14.61 2.20
C PRO A 81 -0.46 14.90 0.73
N ASP A 82 0.19 14.20 -0.22
CA ASP A 82 0.04 14.45 -1.65
C ASP A 82 -1.21 13.78 -2.28
N VAL A 83 -2.09 13.21 -1.46
CA VAL A 83 -3.27 12.48 -1.96
C VAL A 83 -4.41 13.43 -2.28
N ILE A 84 -4.90 13.30 -3.51
CA ILE A 84 -6.12 13.96 -3.97
C ILE A 84 -7.30 13.03 -3.68
N VAL A 85 -8.18 13.47 -2.78
CA VAL A 85 -9.42 12.75 -2.46
C VAL A 85 -10.42 12.94 -3.62
N PRO A 86 -11.07 11.89 -4.13
CA PRO A 86 -12.02 12.01 -5.22
C PRO A 86 -13.29 12.75 -4.79
N SER A 87 -13.98 13.38 -5.74
CA SER A 87 -15.30 13.97 -5.47
C SER A 87 -16.37 12.89 -5.25
N PRO A 88 -17.46 13.17 -4.51
CA PRO A 88 -18.59 12.24 -4.37
C PRO A 88 -19.16 11.78 -5.71
N ARG A 89 -19.19 12.68 -6.71
CA ARG A 89 -19.65 12.38 -8.07
C ARG A 89 -18.72 11.39 -8.76
N THR A 90 -17.41 11.51 -8.56
CA THR A 90 -16.42 10.57 -9.08
C THR A 90 -16.66 9.18 -8.51
N VAL A 91 -16.83 9.07 -7.19
CA VAL A 91 -17.11 7.78 -6.52
C VAL A 91 -18.40 7.13 -7.03
N SER A 92 -19.46 7.93 -7.22
CA SER A 92 -20.72 7.44 -7.78
C SER A 92 -20.56 6.86 -9.19
N ARG A 93 -19.77 7.51 -10.05
CA ARG A 93 -19.48 7.03 -11.40
C ARG A 93 -18.69 5.71 -11.35
N ASP A 94 -17.67 5.65 -10.50
CA ASP A 94 -16.79 4.49 -10.38
C ASP A 94 -17.55 3.25 -9.94
N ILE A 95 -18.44 3.39 -8.95
CA ILE A 95 -19.26 2.28 -8.48
C ILE A 95 -20.20 1.79 -9.57
N ASN A 96 -20.81 2.70 -10.34
CA ASN A 96 -21.68 2.32 -11.45
C ASN A 96 -20.89 1.58 -12.54
N GLU A 97 -19.68 2.03 -12.87
CA GLU A 97 -18.82 1.37 -13.84
C GLU A 97 -18.38 -0.02 -13.37
N ILE A 98 -17.97 -0.14 -12.10
CA ILE A 98 -17.64 -1.43 -11.46
C ILE A 98 -18.84 -2.38 -11.52
N TYR A 99 -20.04 -1.87 -11.25
CA TYR A 99 -21.27 -2.67 -11.32
C TYR A 99 -21.57 -3.13 -12.75
N VAL A 100 -21.51 -2.23 -13.73
CA VAL A 100 -21.78 -2.56 -15.14
C VAL A 100 -20.80 -3.62 -15.64
N GLU A 101 -19.50 -3.43 -15.44
CA GLU A 101 -18.50 -4.42 -15.87
C GLU A 101 -18.61 -5.73 -15.10
N GLY A 102 -18.82 -5.66 -13.77
CA GLY A 102 -19.04 -6.85 -12.95
C GLY A 102 -20.29 -7.64 -13.39
N SER A 103 -21.37 -6.95 -13.78
CA SER A 103 -22.60 -7.60 -14.23
C SER A 103 -22.42 -8.40 -15.52
N LYS A 104 -21.53 -7.97 -16.42
CA LYS A 104 -21.19 -8.73 -17.65
C LYS A 104 -20.55 -10.06 -17.29
N ASN A 105 -19.56 -10.04 -16.39
CA ASN A 105 -18.87 -11.25 -15.94
C ASN A 105 -19.82 -12.21 -15.22
N VAL A 106 -20.72 -11.68 -14.39
CA VAL A 106 -21.74 -12.49 -13.70
C VAL A 106 -22.70 -13.10 -14.72
N LYS A 107 -23.16 -12.34 -15.72
CA LYS A 107 -24.04 -12.84 -16.78
C LYS A 107 -23.38 -13.97 -17.58
N GLU A 108 -22.11 -13.80 -17.95
CA GLU A 108 -21.33 -14.81 -18.66
C GLU A 108 -21.16 -16.10 -17.82
N TYR A 109 -20.91 -15.97 -16.52
CA TYR A 109 -20.83 -17.10 -15.61
C TYR A 109 -22.14 -17.92 -15.57
N PHE A 110 -23.29 -17.25 -15.66
CA PHE A 110 -24.60 -17.89 -15.64
C PHE A 110 -25.16 -18.27 -17.01
N SER A 111 -24.50 -17.94 -18.13
CA SER A 111 -24.96 -18.29 -19.48
C SER A 111 -24.62 -19.73 -19.90
N VAL A 112 -24.61 -20.66 -18.94
CA VAL A 112 -24.43 -22.10 -19.15
C VAL A 112 -25.69 -22.73 -19.73
#